data_AF-A0A538TXT3-F1
#
_entry.id   AF-A0A538TXT3-F1
#
_cell.length_a   1.000
_cell.length_b   1.000
_cell.length_c   1.000
_cell.angle_alpha   90.00
_cell.angle_beta   90.00
_cell.angle_gamma   90.00
#
_symmetry.space_group_name_H-M   'P 1'
#
loop_
_entity.id
_entity.type
_entity.pdbx_description
1 polymer ?
#
loop_
_entity_poly.entity_id
_entity_poly.type
_entity_poly.pdbx_seq_one_letter_code
_entity_poly.pdbx_strand_id
1 'polypeptide(L)'
;MKSHQSVLSRLALVAGTTFVMLTSIAAMAAAATYTWNQTGTASWATSTNWTPTRTTPATSDVMVFNNGATTTATSVPTQTIGQLLVSGGTTVTLDNGATAITLTVGSGIAGTDLSVASGSALNVSASGNAVFTMNIPTGNTGSISGSMTWTAASLATINQFTTVDASGLTINSGGSIKQGQNSTGNLFGTAGSTL
;
A
#
# COMPACT_ATOMS: atom_id res chain seq x y z
N MET A 1 45.30 22.65 -72.56
CA MET A 1 45.44 21.44 -71.73
C MET A 1 45.10 21.83 -70.29
N LYS A 2 43.97 21.32 -69.78
CA LYS A 2 43.48 21.32 -68.39
C LYS A 2 43.17 22.68 -67.71
N SER A 3 41.88 22.99 -67.73
CA SER A 3 41.17 23.92 -66.85
C SER A 3 41.26 23.49 -65.39
N HIS A 4 41.76 24.38 -64.53
CA HIS A 4 41.73 24.22 -63.08
C HIS A 4 40.43 24.81 -62.53
N GLN A 5 39.65 23.93 -61.91
CA GLN A 5 38.43 24.24 -61.17
C GLN A 5 38.76 24.89 -59.82
N SER A 6 37.95 25.86 -59.38
CA SER A 6 37.26 25.83 -58.08
C SER A 6 36.51 27.13 -57.85
N VAL A 7 35.21 27.10 -58.16
CA VAL A 7 34.23 28.08 -57.68
C VAL A 7 33.99 27.76 -56.20
N LEU A 8 34.33 28.69 -55.32
CA LEU A 8 33.99 28.64 -53.89
C LEU A 8 32.49 28.87 -53.73
N SER A 9 31.72 27.80 -53.58
CA SER A 9 30.33 27.85 -53.13
C SER A 9 30.08 26.73 -52.13
N ARG A 10 29.90 27.10 -50.86
CA ARG A 10 29.08 26.42 -49.84
C ARG A 10 29.17 27.18 -48.51
N LEU A 11 28.37 28.24 -48.38
CA LEU A 11 27.92 28.71 -47.07
C LEU A 11 26.78 27.76 -46.65
N ALA A 12 27.09 26.75 -45.86
CA ALA A 12 26.09 25.89 -45.24
C ALA A 12 25.90 26.36 -43.78
N LEU A 13 24.81 27.09 -43.54
CA LEU A 13 24.30 27.39 -42.21
C LEU A 13 23.86 26.06 -41.56
N VAL A 14 24.64 25.54 -40.63
CA VAL A 14 24.22 24.40 -39.79
C VAL A 14 23.25 24.94 -38.76
N ALA A 15 21.95 24.65 -38.95
CA ALA A 15 20.92 24.90 -37.96
C ALA A 15 21.21 24.05 -36.72
N GLY A 16 21.61 24.70 -35.63
CA GLY A 16 21.73 24.06 -34.33
C GLY A 16 20.36 23.68 -33.80
N THR A 17 20.03 22.39 -33.85
CA THR A 17 18.91 21.85 -33.09
C THR A 17 19.35 21.71 -31.64
N THR A 18 18.90 22.62 -30.79
CA THR A 18 18.98 22.48 -29.33
C THR A 18 18.14 21.27 -28.92
N PHE A 19 18.81 20.16 -28.59
CA PHE A 19 18.20 19.05 -27.88
C PHE A 19 17.97 19.49 -26.43
N VAL A 20 16.76 19.96 -26.12
CA VAL A 20 16.33 20.15 -24.73
C VAL A 20 16.15 18.76 -24.14
N MET A 21 17.17 18.26 -23.45
CA MET A 21 17.07 17.07 -22.63
C MET A 21 16.16 17.44 -21.45
N LEU A 22 14.86 17.17 -21.59
CA LEU A 22 13.90 17.29 -20.51
C LEU A 22 14.21 16.15 -19.53
N THR A 23 15.10 16.39 -18.57
CA THR A 23 15.29 15.49 -17.44
C THR A 23 14.01 15.53 -16.64
N SER A 24 13.14 14.54 -16.83
CA SER A 24 12.06 14.27 -15.89
C SER A 24 12.71 13.92 -14.56
N ILE A 25 12.85 14.91 -13.68
CA ILE A 25 13.02 14.65 -12.26
C ILE A 25 11.71 13.97 -11.86
N ALA A 26 11.71 12.64 -11.77
CA ALA A 26 10.69 11.97 -11.01
C ALA A 26 10.83 12.53 -9.59
N ALA A 27 9.95 13.46 -9.22
CA ALA A 27 9.83 13.87 -7.84
C ALA A 27 9.57 12.59 -7.07
N MET A 28 10.56 12.10 -6.33
CA MET A 28 10.32 11.10 -5.30
C MET A 28 9.32 11.77 -4.37
N ALA A 29 8.04 11.42 -4.49
CA ALA A 29 7.03 11.94 -3.60
C ALA A 29 7.47 11.56 -2.19
N ALA A 30 7.88 12.56 -1.42
CA ALA A 30 8.20 12.38 -0.01
C ALA A 30 7.03 11.64 0.65
N ALA A 31 7.32 10.69 1.54
CA ALA A 31 6.31 9.91 2.22
C ALA A 31 5.25 10.84 2.85
N ALA A 32 4.07 10.90 2.24
CA ALA A 32 2.99 11.74 2.71
C ALA A 32 2.17 10.97 3.73
N THR A 33 1.89 11.60 4.87
CA THR A 33 1.05 10.99 5.90
C THR A 33 -0.40 11.39 5.70
N TYR A 34 -1.27 10.40 5.57
CA TYR A 34 -2.70 10.54 5.36
C TYR A 34 -3.45 9.92 6.53
N THR A 35 -4.18 10.76 7.27
CA THR A 35 -4.99 10.32 8.41
C THR A 35 -6.44 10.12 7.99
N TRP A 36 -7.00 8.96 8.28
CA TRP A 36 -8.42 8.67 8.07
C TRP A 36 -9.29 9.57 8.93
N ASN A 37 -10.20 10.31 8.31
CA ASN A 37 -11.00 11.34 8.99
C ASN A 37 -12.49 10.98 9.10
N GLN A 38 -12.86 9.73 8.82
CA GLN A 38 -14.24 9.26 8.88
C GLN A 38 -14.51 8.41 10.12
N THR A 39 -15.77 8.40 10.54
CA THR A 39 -16.35 7.47 11.52
C THR A 39 -17.44 6.65 10.85
N GLY A 40 -17.63 5.38 11.22
CA GLY A 40 -18.58 4.50 10.53
C GLY A 40 -18.02 3.99 9.20
N THR A 41 -18.87 3.85 8.18
CA THR A 41 -18.48 3.24 6.90
C THR A 41 -18.23 4.31 5.83
N ALA A 42 -17.06 4.29 5.20
CA ALA A 42 -16.73 5.18 4.09
C ALA A 42 -15.68 4.55 3.16
N SER A 43 -15.58 5.03 1.93
CA SER A 43 -14.66 4.46 0.94
C SER A 43 -13.21 4.91 1.15
N TRP A 44 -12.27 3.96 1.12
CA TRP A 44 -10.83 4.19 1.08
C TRP A 44 -10.42 5.05 -0.10
N ALA A 45 -11.07 4.86 -1.25
CA ALA A 45 -10.73 5.50 -2.52
C ALA A 45 -11.20 6.97 -2.62
N THR A 46 -12.10 7.41 -1.75
CA THR A 46 -12.54 8.81 -1.71
C THR A 46 -11.44 9.68 -1.09
N SER A 47 -10.83 10.55 -1.89
CA SER A 47 -9.66 11.35 -1.50
C SER A 47 -9.88 12.26 -0.28
N THR A 48 -11.10 12.75 -0.07
CA THR A 48 -11.47 13.64 1.05
C THR A 48 -11.70 12.90 2.37
N ASN A 49 -11.76 11.56 2.35
CA ASN A 49 -11.81 10.75 3.58
C ASN A 49 -10.44 10.64 4.28
N TRP A 50 -9.42 11.25 3.68
CA TRP A 50 -8.07 11.37 4.21
C TRP A 50 -7.73 12.84 4.45
N THR A 51 -6.97 13.11 5.51
CA THR A 51 -6.40 14.43 5.83
C THR A 51 -4.87 14.35 5.84
N PRO A 52 -4.16 15.16 5.05
CA PRO A 52 -4.67 16.04 3.99
C PRO A 52 -5.36 15.26 2.86
N THR A 53 -6.08 15.93 1.96
CA THR A 53 -6.79 15.24 0.85
C THR A 53 -5.80 14.44 -0.01
N ARG A 54 -6.07 13.14 -0.18
CA ARG A 54 -5.18 12.22 -0.91
C ARG A 54 -5.54 12.16 -2.40
N THR A 55 -5.13 13.17 -3.18
CA THR A 55 -5.45 13.24 -4.62
C THR A 55 -4.49 12.45 -5.51
N THR A 56 -3.29 12.15 -5.01
CA THR A 56 -2.25 11.45 -5.78
C THR A 56 -1.69 10.33 -4.93
N PRO A 57 -2.33 9.14 -4.94
CA PRO A 57 -1.80 7.94 -4.30
C PRO A 57 -0.35 7.68 -4.70
N ALA A 58 0.55 7.57 -3.72
CA ALA A 58 1.93 7.18 -3.92
C ALA A 58 2.27 5.92 -3.12
N THR A 59 3.27 5.18 -3.58
CA THR A 59 3.71 3.95 -2.91
C THR A 59 4.39 4.21 -1.57
N SER A 60 4.84 5.44 -1.32
CA SER A 60 5.48 5.89 -0.07
C SER A 60 4.48 6.41 0.97
N ASP A 61 3.18 6.36 0.69
CA ASP A 61 2.16 6.93 1.57
C ASP A 61 2.08 6.22 2.93
N VAL A 62 1.98 7.00 3.99
CA VAL A 62 1.74 6.53 5.36
C VAL A 62 0.25 6.68 5.67
N MET A 63 -0.47 5.57 5.76
CA MET A 63 -1.91 5.52 5.98
C MET A 63 -2.21 5.32 7.47
N VAL A 64 -2.91 6.26 8.11
CA VAL A 64 -3.09 6.30 9.57
C VAL A 64 -4.55 6.21 9.98
N PHE A 65 -4.86 5.30 10.89
CA PHE A 65 -6.13 5.18 11.61
C PHE A 65 -5.89 5.37 13.12
N ASN A 66 -6.23 6.54 13.67
CA ASN A 66 -5.88 6.90 15.05
C ASN A 66 -6.94 7.73 15.80
N ASN A 67 -8.19 7.75 15.32
CA ASN A 67 -9.24 8.60 15.86
C ASN A 67 -10.07 7.96 17.00
N GLY A 68 -9.72 6.74 17.42
CA GLY A 68 -10.41 6.01 18.50
C GLY A 68 -11.80 5.50 18.13
N ALA A 69 -12.23 5.66 16.88
CA ALA A 69 -13.52 5.19 16.42
C ALA A 69 -13.48 3.72 15.98
N THR A 70 -14.67 3.16 15.79
CA THR A 70 -14.86 1.95 14.97
C THR A 70 -15.30 2.37 13.57
N THR A 71 -14.56 1.95 12.55
CA THR A 71 -14.81 2.36 11.15
C THR A 71 -14.62 1.20 10.18
N THR A 72 -15.33 1.25 9.05
CA THR A 72 -15.13 0.35 7.91
C THR A 72 -14.67 1.19 6.72
N ALA A 73 -13.45 0.95 6.26
CA ALA A 73 -12.91 1.52 5.03
C ALA A 73 -13.20 0.56 3.86
N THR A 74 -14.19 0.89 3.04
CA THR A 74 -14.62 0.05 1.90
C THR A 74 -13.85 0.36 0.63
N SER A 75 -13.96 -0.52 -0.37
CA SER A 75 -13.35 -0.33 -1.69
C SER A 75 -11.84 -0.09 -1.61
N VAL A 76 -11.15 -0.82 -0.73
CA VAL A 76 -9.69 -0.81 -0.67
C VAL A 76 -9.14 -1.31 -2.02
N PRO A 77 -8.34 -0.51 -2.75
CA PRO A 77 -7.83 -0.89 -4.06
C PRO A 77 -6.64 -1.84 -3.95
N THR A 78 -6.34 -2.53 -5.04
CA THR A 78 -5.00 -3.13 -5.23
C THR A 78 -3.98 -2.01 -5.36
N GLN A 79 -3.07 -1.89 -4.39
CA GLN A 79 -2.02 -0.88 -4.38
C GLN A 79 -0.86 -1.25 -3.45
N THR A 80 0.24 -0.54 -3.60
CA THR A 80 1.33 -0.50 -2.60
C THR A 80 1.22 0.81 -1.81
N ILE A 81 1.43 0.72 -0.49
CA ILE A 81 1.57 1.87 0.40
C ILE A 81 2.85 1.71 1.22
N GLY A 82 3.37 2.83 1.73
CA GLY A 82 4.59 2.84 2.51
C GLY A 82 4.34 2.28 3.91
N GLN A 83 3.27 2.74 4.57
CA GLN A 83 2.93 2.32 5.92
C GLN A 83 1.41 2.22 6.13
N LEU A 84 0.99 1.32 7.00
CA LEU A 84 -0.36 1.23 7.56
C LEU A 84 -0.28 1.18 9.08
N LEU A 85 -0.75 2.25 9.73
CA LEU A 85 -0.62 2.45 11.17
C LEU A 85 -2.00 2.56 11.82
N VAL A 86 -2.31 1.67 12.75
CA VAL A 86 -3.56 1.66 13.51
C VAL A 86 -3.26 1.84 15.00
N SER A 87 -3.80 2.90 15.61
CA SER A 87 -3.48 3.28 16.99
C SER A 87 -4.63 4.03 17.69
N GLY A 88 -4.40 4.52 18.91
CA GLY A 88 -5.36 5.38 19.62
C GLY A 88 -6.67 4.70 20.02
N GLY A 89 -6.68 3.37 20.18
CA GLY A 89 -7.91 2.61 20.45
C GLY A 89 -8.81 2.44 19.23
N THR A 90 -8.31 2.78 18.03
CA THR A 90 -9.08 2.67 16.79
C THR A 90 -9.30 1.22 16.40
N THR A 91 -10.53 0.90 15.98
CA THR A 91 -10.87 -0.36 15.30
C THR A 91 -11.22 -0.04 13.85
N VAL A 92 -10.42 -0.52 12.90
CA VAL A 92 -10.69 -0.37 11.48
C VAL A 92 -10.95 -1.74 10.86
N THR A 93 -11.99 -1.83 10.02
CA THR A 93 -12.22 -2.95 9.12
C THR A 93 -11.92 -2.51 7.70
N LEU A 94 -10.97 -3.16 7.05
CA LEU A 94 -10.69 -2.99 5.62
C LEU A 94 -11.58 -3.93 4.82
N ASP A 95 -12.30 -3.39 3.84
CA ASP A 95 -13.17 -4.14 2.95
C ASP A 95 -12.79 -3.90 1.49
N ASN A 96 -12.72 -4.97 0.71
CA ASN A 96 -12.30 -4.96 -0.70
C ASN A 96 -13.41 -4.55 -1.68
N GLY A 97 -14.62 -4.23 -1.22
CA GLY A 97 -15.73 -3.82 -2.09
C GLY A 97 -16.12 -4.90 -3.11
N ALA A 98 -16.10 -6.17 -2.72
CA ALA A 98 -16.42 -7.34 -3.55
C ALA A 98 -15.52 -7.57 -4.78
N THR A 99 -14.32 -6.96 -4.82
CA THR A 99 -13.31 -7.20 -5.87
C THR A 99 -12.08 -7.88 -5.25
N ALA A 100 -11.45 -8.82 -5.96
CA ALA A 100 -10.23 -9.43 -5.47
C ALA A 100 -9.09 -8.41 -5.49
N ILE A 101 -8.39 -8.23 -4.37
CA ILE A 101 -7.34 -7.22 -4.25
C ILE A 101 -6.09 -7.73 -3.53
N THR A 102 -4.98 -7.05 -3.80
CA THR A 102 -3.74 -7.16 -3.04
C THR A 102 -3.32 -5.79 -2.52
N LEU A 103 -3.31 -5.63 -1.20
CA LEU A 103 -2.72 -4.47 -0.53
C LEU A 103 -1.30 -4.83 -0.10
N THR A 104 -0.30 -4.23 -0.75
CA THR A 104 1.10 -4.38 -0.35
C THR A 104 1.45 -3.27 0.65
N VAL A 105 1.91 -3.66 1.83
CA VAL A 105 2.30 -2.73 2.91
C VAL A 105 3.81 -2.74 3.05
N GLY A 106 4.39 -1.55 2.86
CA GLY A 106 5.81 -1.32 2.87
C GLY A 106 6.38 -1.15 1.47
N SER A 107 7.19 -0.11 1.32
CA SER A 107 7.88 0.26 0.08
C SER A 107 9.34 0.66 0.34
N GLY A 108 9.94 0.15 1.42
CA GLY A 108 11.30 0.50 1.85
C GLY A 108 11.42 1.89 2.48
N ILE A 109 10.34 2.43 3.05
CA ILE A 109 10.41 3.66 3.86
C ILE A 109 10.84 3.31 5.28
N ALA A 110 11.50 4.24 5.98
CA ALA A 110 12.00 3.99 7.32
C ALA A 110 10.85 3.86 8.36
N GLY A 111 11.03 2.95 9.32
CA GLY A 111 10.07 2.66 10.39
C GLY A 111 9.33 1.34 10.18
N THR A 112 8.42 1.01 11.10
CA THR A 112 7.58 -0.18 10.97
C THR A 112 6.50 0.04 9.91
N ASP A 113 6.42 -0.83 8.90
CA ASP A 113 5.52 -0.71 7.75
C ASP A 113 4.06 -1.00 8.13
N LEU A 114 3.81 -2.09 8.86
CA LEU A 114 2.50 -2.41 9.41
C LEU A 114 2.53 -2.33 10.94
N SER A 115 1.72 -1.47 11.54
CA SER A 115 1.61 -1.37 13.00
C SER A 115 0.16 -1.41 13.46
N VAL A 116 -0.12 -2.30 14.41
CA VAL A 116 -1.39 -2.32 15.15
C VAL A 116 -1.06 -2.19 16.62
N ALA A 117 -1.25 -0.99 17.18
CA ALA A 117 -0.92 -0.69 18.57
C ALA A 117 -1.83 -1.44 19.56
N SER A 118 -1.38 -1.55 20.81
CA SER A 118 -2.19 -2.13 21.88
C SER A 118 -3.51 -1.36 22.06
N GLY A 119 -4.60 -2.09 22.32
CA GLY A 119 -5.94 -1.53 22.39
C GLY A 119 -6.59 -1.20 21.04
N SER A 120 -5.87 -1.34 19.93
CA SER A 120 -6.39 -1.14 18.57
C SER A 120 -6.65 -2.45 17.83
N ALA A 121 -7.43 -2.37 16.76
CA ALA A 121 -7.74 -3.51 15.91
C ALA A 121 -7.72 -3.16 14.41
N LEU A 122 -7.08 -4.02 13.62
CA LEU A 122 -7.12 -4.00 12.16
C LEU A 122 -7.78 -5.28 11.65
N ASN A 123 -9.03 -5.18 11.24
CA ASN A 123 -9.78 -6.29 10.69
C ASN A 123 -9.78 -6.24 9.16
N VAL A 124 -9.90 -7.41 8.54
CA VAL A 124 -10.09 -7.55 7.11
C VAL A 124 -11.40 -8.29 6.88
N SER A 125 -12.27 -7.71 6.06
CA SER A 125 -13.52 -8.30 5.63
C SER A 125 -13.51 -8.44 4.12
N ALA A 126 -13.31 -9.67 3.63
CA ALA A 126 -13.43 -9.97 2.22
C ALA A 126 -14.92 -10.11 1.85
N SER A 127 -15.46 -9.14 1.10
CA SER A 127 -16.85 -9.15 0.65
C SER A 127 -17.04 -9.92 -0.66
N GLY A 128 -18.28 -10.37 -0.88
CA GLY A 128 -18.62 -11.22 -2.02
C GLY A 128 -17.84 -12.54 -2.02
N ASN A 129 -17.48 -12.99 -3.22
CA ASN A 129 -16.67 -14.19 -3.47
C ASN A 129 -15.19 -13.84 -3.75
N ALA A 130 -14.78 -12.63 -3.36
CA ALA A 130 -13.46 -12.09 -3.66
C ALA A 130 -12.49 -12.30 -2.50
N VAL A 131 -11.21 -12.46 -2.82
CA VAL A 131 -10.13 -12.62 -1.84
C VAL A 131 -9.51 -11.27 -1.49
N PHE A 132 -9.20 -11.07 -0.22
CA PHE A 132 -8.32 -9.99 0.23
C PHE A 132 -6.94 -10.58 0.54
N THR A 133 -5.90 -10.08 -0.14
CA THR A 133 -4.50 -10.38 0.20
C THR A 133 -3.84 -9.14 0.79
N MET A 134 -3.22 -9.27 1.96
CA MET A 134 -2.27 -8.29 2.49
C MET A 134 -0.87 -8.89 2.40
N ASN A 135 0.07 -8.14 1.83
CA ASN A 135 1.44 -8.60 1.64
C ASN A 135 2.44 -7.64 2.27
N ILE A 136 3.35 -8.15 3.09
CA ILE A 136 4.55 -7.46 3.58
C ILE A 136 5.74 -8.03 2.79
N PRO A 137 6.30 -7.27 1.83
CA PRO A 137 7.38 -7.74 0.97
C PRO A 137 8.72 -7.77 1.73
N THR A 138 9.76 -8.30 1.08
CA THR A 138 11.13 -8.37 1.64
C THR A 138 11.65 -7.01 2.07
N GLY A 139 12.36 -6.98 3.19
CA GLY A 139 12.95 -5.81 3.80
C GLY A 139 12.01 -5.03 4.73
N ASN A 140 10.74 -5.44 4.82
CA ASN A 140 9.70 -4.68 5.51
C ASN A 140 9.18 -5.43 6.73
N THR A 141 8.58 -4.68 7.66
CA THR A 141 8.24 -5.18 8.99
C THR A 141 6.80 -4.89 9.41
N GLY A 142 6.19 -5.88 10.06
CA GLY A 142 4.91 -5.77 10.75
C GLY A 142 5.06 -5.98 12.26
N SER A 143 4.33 -5.20 13.06
CA SER A 143 4.32 -5.29 14.52
C SER A 143 2.89 -5.21 15.06
N ILE A 144 2.44 -6.30 15.67
CA ILE A 144 1.05 -6.46 16.13
C ILE A 144 1.05 -6.55 17.66
N SER A 145 0.71 -5.45 18.33
CA SER A 145 0.44 -5.39 19.78
C SER A 145 -1.05 -5.35 20.09
N GLY A 146 -1.88 -5.02 19.09
CA GLY A 146 -3.34 -5.10 19.15
C GLY A 146 -3.88 -6.38 18.50
N SER A 147 -5.06 -6.30 17.89
CA SER A 147 -5.71 -7.48 17.27
C SER A 147 -5.90 -7.32 15.77
N MET A 148 -5.88 -8.46 15.07
CA MET A 148 -6.34 -8.56 13.70
C MET A 148 -7.31 -9.72 13.54
N THR A 149 -8.41 -9.50 12.84
CA THR A 149 -9.38 -10.56 12.50
C THR A 149 -9.65 -10.57 11.01
N TRP A 150 -9.57 -11.75 10.41
CA TRP A 150 -9.82 -11.97 8.99
C TRP A 150 -11.14 -12.70 8.79
N THR A 151 -12.12 -12.06 8.15
CA THR A 151 -13.44 -12.63 7.85
C THR A 151 -13.72 -12.61 6.36
N ALA A 152 -14.66 -13.42 5.91
CA ALA A 152 -15.17 -13.38 4.55
C ALA A 152 -16.70 -13.50 4.51
N ALA A 153 -17.31 -12.93 3.47
CA ALA A 153 -18.74 -13.07 3.21
C ALA A 153 -19.07 -14.46 2.64
N SER A 154 -18.27 -14.96 1.70
CA SER A 154 -18.47 -16.27 1.07
C SER A 154 -17.75 -17.41 1.80
N LEU A 155 -18.40 -18.57 1.86
CA LEU A 155 -17.84 -19.79 2.44
C LEU A 155 -16.52 -20.17 1.78
N ALA A 156 -15.59 -20.68 2.60
CA ALA A 156 -14.30 -21.20 2.18
C ALA A 156 -13.43 -20.20 1.38
N THR A 157 -13.57 -18.90 1.65
CA THR A 157 -12.70 -17.88 1.03
C THR A 157 -11.31 -17.94 1.66
N ILE A 158 -10.28 -18.01 0.84
CA ILE A 158 -8.89 -18.13 1.30
C ILE A 158 -8.25 -16.74 1.24
N ASN A 159 -8.46 -15.95 2.28
CA ASN A 159 -7.72 -14.71 2.47
C ASN A 159 -6.25 -15.01 2.81
N GLN A 160 -5.38 -14.07 2.49
CA GLN A 160 -3.95 -14.24 2.73
C GLN A 160 -3.33 -13.01 3.40
N PHE A 161 -2.51 -13.28 4.41
CA PHE A 161 -1.59 -12.34 5.03
C PHE A 161 -0.17 -12.88 4.88
N THR A 162 0.53 -12.47 3.83
CA THR A 162 1.87 -12.98 3.52
C THR A 162 2.95 -12.04 4.03
N THR A 163 3.97 -12.61 4.65
CA THR A 163 5.21 -11.92 5.00
C THR A 163 6.37 -12.69 4.41
N VAL A 164 7.21 -12.02 3.62
CA VAL A 164 8.27 -12.72 2.89
C VAL A 164 9.45 -13.09 3.80
N ASP A 165 9.80 -12.21 4.73
CA ASP A 165 10.94 -12.41 5.61
C ASP A 165 10.53 -13.11 6.91
N ALA A 166 11.41 -13.97 7.45
CA ALA A 166 11.16 -14.68 8.71
C ALA A 166 10.94 -13.75 9.91
N SER A 167 11.50 -12.55 9.89
CA SER A 167 11.26 -11.50 10.89
C SER A 167 10.37 -10.37 10.37
N GLY A 168 9.69 -10.60 9.24
CA GLY A 168 8.81 -9.62 8.59
C GLY A 168 7.52 -9.34 9.37
N LEU A 169 7.20 -10.15 10.38
CA LEU A 169 6.05 -9.96 11.26
C LEU A 169 6.39 -10.36 12.69
N THR A 170 6.09 -9.49 13.64
CA THR A 170 6.18 -9.78 15.08
C THR A 170 4.80 -9.63 15.71
N ILE A 171 4.35 -10.67 16.42
CA ILE A 171 3.17 -10.60 17.29
C ILE A 171 3.67 -10.39 18.71
N ASN A 172 3.51 -9.16 19.22
CA ASN A 172 3.99 -8.80 20.56
C ASN A 172 3.09 -9.41 21.64
N SER A 173 3.54 -9.38 22.91
CA SER A 173 2.72 -9.80 24.05
C SER A 173 1.38 -9.06 24.07
N GLY A 174 0.28 -9.81 24.12
CA GLY A 174 -1.09 -9.29 24.05
C GLY A 174 -1.62 -9.08 22.64
N GLY A 175 -0.76 -9.16 21.63
CA GLY A 175 -1.13 -9.13 20.23
C GLY A 175 -1.80 -10.43 19.78
N SER A 176 -2.68 -10.36 18.77
CA SER A 176 -3.26 -11.57 18.17
C SER A 176 -3.67 -11.37 16.71
N ILE A 177 -3.60 -12.46 15.94
CA ILE A 177 -4.16 -12.56 14.59
C ILE A 177 -5.09 -13.76 14.57
N LYS A 178 -6.32 -13.57 14.10
CA LYS A 178 -7.35 -14.60 14.08
C LYS A 178 -7.97 -14.71 12.69
N GLN A 179 -8.23 -15.94 12.28
CA GLN A 179 -9.18 -16.22 11.21
C GLN A 179 -10.57 -16.33 11.83
N GLY A 180 -11.49 -15.50 11.35
CA GLY A 180 -12.89 -15.47 11.74
C GLY A 180 -13.78 -16.18 10.72
N GLN A 181 -15.07 -15.84 10.73
CA GLN A 181 -16.09 -16.51 9.91
C GLN A 181 -15.70 -16.55 8.41
N ASN A 182 -15.87 -17.74 7.82
CA ASN A 182 -15.72 -18.07 6.40
C ASN A 182 -14.34 -17.80 5.76
N SER A 183 -13.40 -17.18 6.48
CA SER A 183 -11.99 -17.15 6.11
C SER A 183 -11.38 -18.50 6.47
N THR A 184 -10.90 -19.23 5.48
CA THR A 184 -10.40 -20.61 5.65
C THR A 184 -9.03 -20.80 5.00
N GLY A 185 -8.42 -21.96 5.22
CA GLY A 185 -7.10 -22.28 4.69
C GLY A 185 -5.96 -21.70 5.53
N ASN A 186 -4.77 -21.66 4.94
CA ASN A 186 -3.60 -21.09 5.58
C ASN A 186 -3.54 -19.59 5.31
N LEU A 187 -3.82 -18.78 6.34
CA LEU A 187 -3.74 -17.33 6.24
C LEU A 187 -2.33 -16.85 5.86
N PHE A 188 -1.26 -17.51 6.31
CA PHE A 188 0.11 -17.04 6.10
C PHE A 188 0.75 -17.52 4.78
N GLY A 189 -0.01 -18.20 3.92
CA GLY A 189 0.47 -18.71 2.64
C GLY A 189 1.49 -19.86 2.78
N THR A 190 2.10 -20.26 1.66
CA THR A 190 2.93 -21.49 1.57
C THR A 190 4.40 -21.29 1.95
N ALA A 191 4.88 -20.05 2.08
CA ALA A 191 6.30 -19.76 2.31
C ALA A 191 6.57 -19.41 3.78
N GLY A 192 7.27 -20.32 4.48
CA GLY A 192 8.33 -20.02 5.47
C GLY A 192 8.09 -19.04 6.62
N SER A 193 6.87 -18.59 6.89
CA SER A 193 6.56 -17.67 7.98
C SER A 193 6.60 -18.45 9.30
N THR A 194 7.78 -18.49 9.91
CA THR A 194 7.93 -18.89 11.30
C THR A 194 7.59 -17.67 12.14
N LEU A 195 6.45 -17.72 12.84
CA LEU A 195 6.04 -16.72 13.84
C LEU A 195 6.83 -16.91 15.14
#